data_AF-A0A812YNL9-F1
#
_entry.id   AF-A0A812YNL9-F1
#
_cell.length_a   1.000
_cell.length_b   1.000
_cell.length_c   1.000
_cell.angle_alpha   90.00
_cell.angle_beta   90.00
_cell.angle_gamma   90.00
#
_symmetry.space_group_name_H-M   'P 1'
#
loop_
_entity.id
_entity.type
_entity.pdbx_description
1 polymer ?
#
loop_
_entity_poly.entity_id
_entity_poly.type
_entity_poly.pdbx_seq_one_letter_code
_entity_poly.pdbx_strand_id
1 'polypeptide(L)'
;MSTSRHRWRGWPVGLALEVLKTEFPDYDVFHAMGLFSVSGLRQSHLPSSQLQDTTQDMARRLAQVFNVNPVGLMEQLSRLRPLAVNMVNNGCDSSKDAWAQVMKKTQHRKSLRASYPASDASTSGLEQTFSRQDRAQTAKSPASVEHEVRAIRLATLSISPEAEKTLCQEAQKLYSECSPGSACRQRGAARVDKDIRRGIRANAESQAAWLKKRRTDVQEGVDRDRQSADLAFPSSMELETWNEGHEEALQKQKTKQAERLLEAYEDNLLLDREITNELKKNAASHKAKVAKLDATLKKKRQKNEKAASKNHLQLCLAEFHGTVWRLAEDVFHDVSAILMANNISLQNSDECWSSADVLVVRDALEPAELLAWVAAFFGKTVVEVSAITDNSGLILKFKPVCRRKLAIWMSPQFRQEEPIISSFIRQAVNHRGSKWEVQQRREADALLGTSAEAAQGRDDRWRDKVSMLKEISKLDYDKSGKCGRHR
;
A
#
# COMPACT_ATOMS: atom_id res chain seq x y z
N MET A 1 -7.12 -44.47 37.91
CA MET A 1 -6.91 -44.12 36.48
C MET A 1 -8.25 -43.81 35.79
N SER A 2 -8.94 -42.72 36.15
CA SER A 2 -10.26 -42.35 35.59
C SER A 2 -10.43 -40.84 35.35
N THR A 3 -9.34 -40.08 35.26
CA THR A 3 -9.40 -38.61 35.09
C THR A 3 -9.14 -38.15 33.66
N SER A 4 -8.69 -39.04 32.77
CA SER A 4 -8.34 -38.69 31.39
C SER A 4 -9.53 -38.71 30.42
N ARG A 5 -10.61 -39.46 30.68
CA ARG A 5 -11.74 -39.58 29.72
C ARG A 5 -12.67 -38.36 29.63
N HIS A 6 -12.67 -37.47 30.63
CA HIS A 6 -13.50 -36.25 30.59
C HIS A 6 -12.85 -35.05 29.90
N ARG A 7 -11.52 -35.06 29.67
CA ARG A 7 -10.85 -33.99 28.90
C ARG A 7 -11.23 -33.99 27.42
N TRP A 8 -11.53 -35.17 26.85
CA TRP A 8 -11.65 -35.34 25.40
C TRP A 8 -13.03 -35.00 24.82
N ARG A 9 -14.11 -35.10 25.60
CA ARG A 9 -15.48 -34.78 25.11
C ARG A 9 -15.82 -33.29 25.12
N GLY A 10 -15.05 -32.46 25.84
CA GLY A 10 -15.25 -31.00 25.90
C GLY A 10 -14.29 -30.19 25.01
N TRP A 11 -13.26 -30.82 24.43
CA TRP A 11 -12.20 -30.11 23.72
C TRP A 11 -12.62 -29.54 22.35
N PRO A 12 -13.37 -30.24 21.48
CA PRO A 12 -13.84 -29.64 20.23
C PRO A 12 -14.73 -28.41 20.47
N VAL A 13 -15.56 -28.47 21.51
CA VAL A 13 -16.42 -27.35 21.93
C VAL A 13 -15.60 -26.22 22.54
N GLY A 14 -14.63 -26.53 23.41
CA GLY A 14 -13.73 -25.55 24.01
C GLY A 14 -12.86 -24.86 22.97
N LEU A 15 -12.24 -25.61 22.05
CA LEU A 15 -11.45 -25.06 20.95
C LEU A 15 -12.32 -24.26 19.98
N ALA A 16 -13.52 -24.73 19.64
CA ALA A 16 -14.45 -23.97 18.80
C ALA A 16 -14.85 -22.65 19.48
N LEU A 17 -15.11 -22.65 20.78
CA LEU A 17 -15.41 -21.43 21.54
C LEU A 17 -14.20 -20.49 21.61
N GLU A 18 -12.99 -21.01 21.82
CA GLU A 18 -11.77 -20.20 21.81
C GLU A 18 -11.51 -19.63 20.40
N VAL A 19 -11.67 -20.41 19.34
CA VAL A 19 -11.58 -19.94 17.95
C VAL A 19 -12.63 -18.88 17.67
N LEU A 20 -13.89 -19.07 18.09
CA LEU A 20 -14.95 -18.07 17.94
C LEU A 20 -14.62 -16.76 18.66
N LYS A 21 -14.15 -16.83 19.91
CA LYS A 21 -13.69 -15.63 20.65
C LYS A 21 -12.48 -14.96 19.99
N THR A 22 -11.62 -15.75 19.34
CA THR A 22 -10.41 -15.24 18.68
C THR A 22 -10.69 -14.61 17.32
N GLU A 23 -11.62 -15.19 16.56
CA GLU A 23 -12.02 -14.69 15.24
C GLU A 23 -12.97 -13.50 15.35
N PHE A 24 -13.85 -13.51 16.37
CA PHE A 24 -14.88 -12.51 16.60
C PHE A 24 -14.65 -11.85 17.98
N PRO A 25 -13.82 -10.80 18.09
CA PRO A 25 -13.64 -10.06 19.35
C PRO A 25 -14.96 -9.49 19.89
N ASP A 26 -15.90 -9.17 18.99
CA ASP A 26 -17.25 -8.72 19.34
C ASP A 26 -18.18 -9.86 19.79
N TYR A 27 -17.69 -11.10 19.82
CA TYR A 27 -18.49 -12.27 20.21
C TYR A 27 -19.14 -12.07 21.56
N ASP A 28 -18.44 -11.49 22.54
CA ASP A 28 -19.02 -11.23 23.86
C ASP A 28 -20.13 -10.17 23.81
N VAL A 29 -20.04 -9.20 22.89
CA VAL A 29 -21.09 -8.19 22.66
C VAL A 29 -22.31 -8.85 22.01
N PHE A 30 -22.09 -9.70 21.00
CA PHE A 30 -23.16 -10.51 20.39
C PHE A 30 -23.79 -11.48 21.39
N HIS A 31 -22.98 -12.10 22.24
CA HIS A 31 -23.44 -12.98 23.30
C HIS A 31 -24.25 -12.19 24.34
N ALA A 32 -23.84 -10.97 24.67
CA ALA A 32 -24.57 -10.08 25.55
C ALA A 32 -25.93 -9.65 24.98
N MET A 33 -26.13 -9.63 23.65
CA MET A 33 -27.46 -9.44 23.04
C MET A 33 -28.44 -10.56 23.41
N GLY A 34 -27.95 -11.71 23.88
CA GLY A 34 -28.75 -12.77 24.51
C GLY A 34 -29.60 -12.27 25.67
N LEU A 35 -29.24 -11.12 26.29
CA LEU A 35 -30.04 -10.42 27.28
C LEU A 35 -31.48 -10.14 26.81
N PHE A 36 -31.68 -9.91 25.50
CA PHE A 36 -32.99 -9.68 24.88
C PHE A 36 -33.71 -10.97 24.46
N SER A 37 -33.12 -12.14 24.66
CA SER A 37 -33.81 -13.41 24.40
C SER A 37 -35.02 -13.54 25.32
N VAL A 38 -36.20 -13.72 24.72
CA VAL A 38 -37.48 -13.86 25.44
C VAL A 38 -37.68 -15.31 25.88
N SER A 39 -37.14 -16.26 25.11
CA SER A 39 -37.29 -17.71 25.30
C SER A 39 -36.20 -18.33 26.20
N GLY A 40 -35.02 -17.69 26.28
CA GLY A 40 -33.78 -18.35 26.74
C GLY A 40 -33.48 -18.35 28.24
N LEU A 41 -34.16 -17.56 29.08
CA LEU A 41 -33.84 -17.51 30.52
C LEU A 41 -34.54 -18.57 31.37
N ARG A 42 -35.41 -19.41 30.79
CA ARG A 42 -36.15 -20.44 31.54
C ARG A 42 -35.38 -21.76 31.74
N GLN A 43 -34.15 -21.92 31.23
CA GLN A 43 -33.49 -23.24 31.19
C GLN A 43 -31.95 -23.25 31.41
N SER A 44 -31.39 -22.32 32.17
CA SER A 44 -30.01 -22.50 32.64
C SER A 44 -30.00 -23.26 33.97
N HIS A 45 -29.36 -24.43 34.00
CA HIS A 45 -29.06 -25.22 35.21
C HIS A 45 -28.12 -24.51 36.22
N LEU A 46 -27.95 -23.19 36.10
CA LEU A 46 -27.06 -22.39 36.95
C LEU A 46 -27.83 -21.87 38.18
N PRO A 47 -27.20 -21.82 39.36
CA PRO A 47 -27.81 -21.23 40.55
C PRO A 47 -28.15 -19.75 40.32
N SER A 48 -29.26 -19.29 40.91
CA SER A 48 -29.86 -17.96 40.68
C SER A 48 -28.90 -16.77 40.88
N SER A 49 -27.88 -16.91 41.72
CA SER A 49 -26.85 -15.88 41.94
C SER A 49 -25.93 -15.69 40.73
N GLN A 50 -25.45 -16.78 40.12
CA GLN A 50 -24.57 -16.73 38.95
C GLN A 50 -25.30 -16.20 37.70
N LEU A 51 -26.61 -16.46 37.61
CA LEU A 51 -27.46 -15.91 36.56
C LEU A 51 -27.64 -14.39 36.67
N GLN A 52 -27.71 -13.85 37.88
CA GLN A 52 -27.80 -12.40 38.08
C GLN A 52 -26.49 -11.72 37.72
N ASP A 53 -25.34 -12.28 38.11
CA ASP A 53 -24.02 -11.73 37.79
C ASP A 53 -23.78 -11.70 36.27
N THR A 54 -24.04 -12.82 35.58
CA THR A 54 -23.94 -12.89 34.11
C THR A 54 -24.87 -11.92 33.39
N THR A 55 -26.11 -11.77 33.85
CA THR A 55 -27.08 -10.82 33.27
C THR A 55 -26.62 -9.37 33.46
N GLN A 56 -26.10 -9.03 34.64
CA GLN A 56 -25.56 -7.69 34.91
C GLN A 56 -24.35 -7.39 34.03
N ASP A 57 -23.47 -8.36 33.81
CA ASP A 57 -22.27 -8.17 32.99
C ASP A 57 -22.61 -8.00 31.52
N MET A 58 -23.57 -8.77 31.00
CA MET A 58 -24.11 -8.57 29.65
C MET A 58 -24.69 -7.16 29.50
N ALA A 59 -25.47 -6.70 30.49
CA ALA A 59 -26.04 -5.36 30.47
C ALA A 59 -24.98 -4.26 30.55
N ARG A 60 -23.96 -4.41 31.41
CA ARG A 60 -22.84 -3.46 31.50
C ARG A 60 -22.08 -3.37 30.19
N ARG A 61 -21.81 -4.50 29.54
CA ARG A 61 -21.08 -4.56 28.28
C ARG A 61 -21.86 -3.88 27.15
N LEU A 62 -23.16 -4.17 27.02
CA LEU A 62 -24.02 -3.48 26.05
C LEU A 62 -24.12 -1.98 26.37
N ALA A 63 -24.24 -1.62 27.65
CA ALA A 63 -24.33 -0.24 28.08
C ALA A 63 -23.07 0.56 27.71
N GLN A 64 -21.89 -0.05 27.87
CA GLN A 64 -20.62 0.52 27.45
C GLN A 64 -20.54 0.71 25.93
N VAL A 65 -20.91 -0.31 25.14
CA VAL A 65 -20.90 -0.25 23.67
C VAL A 65 -21.84 0.83 23.12
N PHE A 66 -23.05 0.95 23.68
CA PHE A 66 -24.05 1.92 23.25
C PHE A 66 -23.98 3.26 23.98
N ASN A 67 -23.00 3.44 24.88
CA ASN A 67 -22.84 4.62 25.72
C ASN A 67 -24.13 5.02 26.46
N VAL A 68 -24.79 4.04 27.07
CA VAL A 68 -25.99 4.22 27.90
C VAL A 68 -25.71 3.85 29.36
N ASN A 69 -26.54 4.32 30.28
CA ASN A 69 -26.39 3.96 31.69
C ASN A 69 -26.78 2.48 31.92
N PRO A 70 -25.90 1.63 32.50
CA PRO A 70 -26.18 0.20 32.70
C PRO A 70 -27.35 -0.06 33.66
N VAL A 71 -27.52 0.77 34.69
CA VAL A 71 -28.64 0.67 35.63
C VAL A 71 -29.94 1.02 34.91
N GLY A 72 -29.94 2.10 34.14
CA GLY A 72 -31.08 2.51 33.33
C GLY A 72 -31.50 1.47 32.29
N LEU A 73 -30.52 0.83 31.63
CA LEU A 73 -30.76 -0.25 30.67
C LEU A 73 -31.43 -1.47 31.34
N MET A 74 -30.96 -1.86 32.52
CA MET A 74 -31.55 -2.97 33.28
C MET A 74 -32.96 -2.66 33.77
N GLU A 75 -33.21 -1.43 34.23
CA GLU A 75 -34.55 -0.99 34.62
C GLU A 75 -35.51 -1.00 33.42
N GLN A 76 -35.07 -0.51 32.27
CA GLN A 76 -35.85 -0.56 31.03
C GLN A 76 -36.17 -1.99 30.62
N LEU A 77 -35.17 -2.85 30.63
CA LEU A 77 -35.33 -4.25 30.27
C LEU A 77 -36.31 -4.96 31.21
N SER A 78 -36.17 -4.80 32.53
CA SER A 78 -37.07 -5.43 33.51
C SER A 78 -38.52 -4.98 33.37
N ARG A 79 -38.76 -3.71 33.01
CA ARG A 79 -40.10 -3.16 32.75
C ARG A 79 -40.71 -3.65 31.43
N LEU A 80 -39.92 -3.75 30.37
CA LEU A 80 -40.42 -4.05 29.02
C LEU A 80 -40.43 -5.54 28.68
N ARG A 81 -39.59 -6.35 29.34
CA ARG A 81 -39.48 -7.79 29.08
C ARG A 81 -40.80 -8.55 29.26
N PRO A 82 -41.64 -8.30 30.28
CA PRO A 82 -42.94 -8.97 30.41
C PRO A 82 -43.86 -8.72 29.21
N LEU A 83 -43.78 -7.54 28.60
CA LEU A 83 -44.53 -7.21 27.39
C LEU A 83 -44.02 -8.03 26.20
N ALA A 84 -42.69 -8.18 26.06
CA ALA A 84 -42.09 -8.97 24.99
C ALA A 84 -42.44 -10.46 25.13
N VAL A 85 -42.40 -11.00 26.35
CA VAL A 85 -42.88 -12.37 26.67
C VAL A 85 -44.34 -12.54 26.26
N ASN A 86 -45.19 -11.57 26.58
CA ASN A 86 -46.59 -11.61 26.18
C ASN A 86 -46.76 -11.56 24.65
N MET A 87 -45.95 -10.79 23.92
CA MET A 87 -46.02 -10.77 22.44
C MET A 87 -45.64 -12.13 21.84
N VAL A 88 -44.61 -12.81 22.37
CA VAL A 88 -44.25 -14.17 21.94
C VAL A 88 -45.38 -15.16 22.25
N ASN A 89 -45.94 -15.12 23.46
CA ASN A 89 -47.06 -15.99 23.86
C ASN A 89 -48.32 -15.76 23.01
N ASN A 90 -48.49 -14.56 22.43
CA ASN A 90 -49.61 -14.21 21.56
C ASN A 90 -49.30 -14.41 20.06
N GLY A 91 -48.29 -15.20 19.71
CA GLY A 91 -48.04 -15.64 18.33
C GLY A 91 -47.01 -14.81 17.56
N CYS A 92 -46.05 -14.16 18.22
CA CYS A 92 -44.86 -13.65 17.52
C CYS A 92 -43.84 -14.76 17.29
N ASP A 93 -43.40 -14.94 16.04
CA ASP A 93 -42.51 -16.04 15.63
C ASP A 93 -41.08 -15.92 16.17
N SER A 94 -40.62 -14.71 16.54
CA SER A 94 -39.26 -14.48 17.03
C SER A 94 -39.18 -13.49 18.21
N SER A 95 -38.14 -13.64 19.04
CA SER A 95 -37.83 -12.66 20.10
C SER A 95 -37.60 -11.26 19.54
N LYS A 96 -37.01 -11.16 18.34
CA LYS A 96 -36.74 -9.88 17.68
C LYS A 96 -38.04 -9.16 17.31
N ASP A 97 -39.00 -9.87 16.71
CA ASP A 97 -40.28 -9.30 16.31
C ASP A 97 -41.12 -8.88 17.52
N ALA A 98 -41.07 -9.68 18.58
CA ALA A 98 -41.70 -9.35 19.85
C ALA A 98 -41.17 -8.01 20.42
N TRP A 99 -39.85 -7.81 20.47
CA TRP A 99 -39.26 -6.54 20.91
C TRP A 99 -39.60 -5.38 19.98
N ALA A 100 -39.57 -5.58 18.66
CA ALA A 100 -39.97 -4.53 17.71
C ALA A 100 -41.42 -4.08 17.90
N GLN A 101 -42.34 -5.03 18.15
CA GLN A 101 -43.74 -4.71 18.44
C GLN A 101 -43.93 -4.03 19.79
N VAL A 102 -43.19 -4.45 20.83
CA VAL A 102 -43.19 -3.77 22.13
C VAL A 102 -42.75 -2.34 21.98
N MET A 103 -41.65 -2.08 21.25
CA MET A 103 -41.15 -0.72 21.01
C MET A 103 -42.15 0.14 20.24
N LYS A 104 -42.79 -0.39 19.19
CA LYS A 104 -43.89 0.32 18.50
C LYS A 104 -45.02 0.68 19.47
N LYS A 105 -45.48 -0.29 20.28
CA LYS A 105 -46.59 -0.08 21.23
C LYS A 105 -46.24 0.92 22.34
N THR A 106 -45.01 0.93 22.83
CA THR A 106 -44.58 1.85 23.88
C THR A 106 -44.31 3.26 23.35
N GLN A 107 -43.84 3.41 22.11
CA GLN A 107 -43.65 4.72 21.46
C GLN A 107 -44.95 5.49 21.24
N HIS A 108 -46.09 4.81 21.05
CA HIS A 108 -47.41 5.47 20.93
C HIS A 108 -47.92 6.06 22.26
N ARG A 109 -47.36 5.67 23.41
CA ARG A 109 -47.76 6.19 24.72
C ARG A 109 -46.88 7.37 25.12
N LYS A 110 -47.44 8.59 25.13
CA LYS A 110 -46.71 9.84 25.45
C LYS A 110 -45.87 9.77 26.74
N SER A 111 -46.41 9.14 27.80
CA SER A 111 -45.69 8.97 29.07
C SER A 111 -44.46 8.08 28.97
N LEU A 112 -44.55 6.96 28.25
CA LEU A 112 -43.43 6.03 28.06
C LEU A 112 -42.41 6.55 27.04
N ARG A 113 -42.87 7.25 26.00
CA ARG A 113 -41.99 7.90 25.02
C ARG A 113 -41.12 8.99 25.66
N ALA A 114 -41.67 9.74 26.62
CA ALA A 114 -40.91 10.74 27.37
C ALA A 114 -39.86 10.11 28.29
N SER A 115 -40.15 8.95 28.89
CA SER A 115 -39.20 8.23 29.74
C SER A 115 -38.15 7.43 28.96
N TYR A 116 -38.49 6.97 27.75
CA TYR A 116 -37.67 6.05 26.94
C TYR A 116 -37.70 6.46 25.45
N PRO A 117 -36.95 7.50 25.07
CA PRO A 117 -36.82 7.87 23.67
C PRO A 117 -36.15 6.71 22.90
N ALA A 118 -36.80 6.25 21.84
CA ALA A 118 -36.19 5.28 20.94
C ALA A 118 -35.20 6.02 20.04
N SER A 119 -33.93 5.71 20.19
CA SER A 119 -32.86 6.14 19.31
C SER A 119 -32.42 4.95 18.48
N ASP A 120 -32.37 5.09 17.15
CA ASP A 120 -31.71 4.11 16.32
C ASP A 120 -30.21 4.14 16.66
N ALA A 121 -29.69 3.02 17.19
CA ALA A 121 -28.27 2.84 17.37
C ALA A 121 -27.65 2.65 15.99
N SER A 122 -27.33 3.76 15.31
CA SER A 122 -26.48 3.73 14.12
C SER A 122 -25.20 2.98 14.48
N THR A 123 -24.87 1.95 13.69
CA THR A 123 -23.72 1.07 13.89
C THR A 123 -22.40 1.76 13.55
N SER A 124 -22.17 2.95 14.11
CA SER A 124 -20.97 3.75 13.91
C SER A 124 -19.70 3.02 14.35
N GLY A 125 -19.82 2.00 15.21
CA GLY A 125 -18.71 1.11 15.57
C GLY A 125 -18.22 0.27 14.39
N LEU A 126 -19.13 -0.38 13.65
CA LEU A 126 -18.78 -1.13 12.42
C LEU A 126 -18.23 -0.21 11.33
N GLU A 127 -18.81 0.99 11.18
CA GLU A 127 -18.32 2.00 10.22
C GLU A 127 -16.94 2.55 10.59
N GLN A 128 -16.61 2.67 11.88
CA GLN A 128 -15.26 2.99 12.34
C GLN A 128 -14.27 1.86 12.04
N THR A 129 -14.66 0.60 12.20
CA THR A 129 -13.82 -0.57 11.86
C THR A 129 -13.59 -0.66 10.35
N PHE A 130 -14.61 -0.40 9.53
CA PHE A 130 -14.45 -0.27 8.07
C PHE A 130 -13.54 0.90 7.70
N SER A 131 -13.67 2.06 8.36
CA SER A 131 -12.79 3.21 8.16
C SER A 131 -11.32 2.91 8.51
N ARG A 132 -11.06 2.01 9.47
CA ARG A 132 -9.70 1.55 9.81
C ARG A 132 -9.16 0.53 8.80
N GLN A 133 -10.00 -0.39 8.33
CA GLN A 133 -9.63 -1.33 7.26
C GLN A 133 -9.35 -0.59 5.93
N ASP A 134 -10.09 0.47 5.65
CA ASP A 134 -9.88 1.33 4.48
C ASP A 134 -8.53 2.06 4.56
N ARG A 135 -8.11 2.54 5.74
CA ARG A 135 -6.74 3.07 5.96
C ARG A 135 -5.64 2.05 5.70
N ALA A 136 -5.88 0.77 6.00
CA ALA A 136 -4.94 -0.30 5.72
C ALA A 136 -4.86 -0.67 4.23
N GLN A 137 -5.95 -0.48 3.48
CA GLN A 137 -6.01 -0.72 2.03
C GLN A 137 -5.49 0.47 1.21
N THR A 138 -5.83 1.71 1.58
CA THR A 138 -5.33 2.96 0.97
C THR A 138 -3.83 3.18 1.19
N ALA A 139 -3.21 2.49 2.16
CA ALA A 139 -1.76 2.43 2.30
C ALA A 139 -1.04 1.85 1.05
N LYS A 140 -1.75 1.16 0.15
CA LYS A 140 -1.20 0.61 -1.10
C LYS A 140 -1.34 1.54 -2.32
N SER A 141 -2.17 2.58 -2.26
CA SER A 141 -2.15 3.72 -3.19
C SER A 141 -3.10 4.80 -2.66
N PRO A 142 -2.66 6.06 -2.47
CA PRO A 142 -3.57 7.12 -2.08
C PRO A 142 -4.42 7.48 -3.30
N ALA A 143 -5.69 7.13 -3.30
CA ALA A 143 -6.65 7.81 -4.15
C ALA A 143 -6.82 9.23 -3.58
N SER A 144 -7.04 10.25 -4.42
CA SER A 144 -7.24 11.62 -3.89
C SER A 144 -8.48 11.64 -2.98
N VAL A 145 -8.53 12.57 -2.03
CA VAL A 145 -9.68 12.76 -1.11
C VAL A 145 -11.00 12.88 -1.90
N GLU A 146 -10.97 13.46 -3.10
CA GLU A 146 -12.13 13.58 -3.99
C GLU A 146 -12.56 12.22 -4.56
N HIS A 147 -11.61 11.32 -4.82
CA HIS A 147 -11.86 9.97 -5.30
C HIS A 147 -12.42 9.08 -4.18
N GLU A 148 -11.93 9.24 -2.95
CA GLU A 148 -12.46 8.56 -1.75
C GLU A 148 -13.89 9.04 -1.45
N VAL A 149 -14.14 10.35 -1.44
CA VAL A 149 -15.49 10.90 -1.25
C VAL A 149 -16.45 10.43 -2.36
N ARG A 150 -15.97 10.32 -3.60
CA ARG A 150 -16.78 9.79 -4.71
C ARG A 150 -17.05 8.29 -4.58
N ALA A 151 -16.06 7.49 -4.18
CA ALA A 151 -16.23 6.05 -3.96
C ALA A 151 -17.17 5.76 -2.78
N ILE A 152 -17.04 6.50 -1.67
CA ILE A 152 -17.93 6.40 -0.51
C ILE A 152 -19.36 6.79 -0.90
N ARG A 153 -19.56 7.88 -1.65
CA ARG A 153 -20.89 8.27 -2.17
C ARG A 153 -21.49 7.22 -3.10
N LEU A 154 -20.68 6.57 -3.94
CA LEU A 154 -21.14 5.48 -4.80
C LEU A 154 -21.48 4.21 -4.02
N ALA A 155 -20.75 3.91 -2.95
CA ALA A 155 -20.99 2.73 -2.10
C ALA A 155 -22.16 2.90 -1.11
N THR A 156 -22.48 4.13 -0.70
CA THR A 156 -23.58 4.43 0.24
C THR A 156 -24.93 4.67 -0.44
N LEU A 157 -24.95 4.91 -1.76
CA LEU A 157 -26.20 4.90 -2.50
C LEU A 157 -26.69 3.45 -2.57
N SER A 158 -27.79 3.16 -1.87
CA SER A 158 -28.54 1.91 -2.04
C SER A 158 -29.23 1.94 -3.40
N ILE A 159 -28.45 1.66 -4.45
CA ILE A 159 -28.96 1.60 -5.82
C ILE A 159 -29.71 0.28 -5.96
N SER A 160 -30.98 0.33 -6.35
CA SER A 160 -31.74 -0.87 -6.73
C SER A 160 -30.96 -1.66 -7.79
N PRO A 161 -30.96 -3.01 -7.77
CA PRO A 161 -30.26 -3.83 -8.78
C PRO A 161 -30.62 -3.44 -10.22
N GLU A 162 -31.84 -2.94 -10.42
CA GLU A 162 -32.33 -2.47 -11.70
C GLU A 162 -31.69 -1.13 -12.10
N ALA A 163 -31.56 -0.20 -11.14
CA ALA A 163 -30.91 1.09 -11.34
C ALA A 163 -29.39 0.97 -11.54
N GLU A 164 -28.75 -0.03 -10.93
CA GLU A 164 -27.33 -0.33 -11.15
C GLU A 164 -27.08 -0.79 -12.59
N LYS A 165 -28.00 -1.58 -13.13
CA LYS A 165 -27.95 -2.04 -14.52
C LYS A 165 -28.10 -0.87 -15.50
N THR A 166 -29.02 0.06 -15.24
CA THR A 166 -29.20 1.26 -16.09
C THR A 166 -28.00 2.20 -16.01
N LEU A 167 -27.45 2.43 -14.81
CA LEU A 167 -26.24 3.24 -14.61
C LEU A 167 -25.02 2.65 -15.31
N CYS A 168 -24.83 1.33 -15.23
CA CYS A 168 -23.76 0.64 -15.98
C CYS A 168 -23.91 0.82 -17.49
N GLN A 169 -25.14 0.75 -18.02
CA GLN A 169 -25.40 0.94 -19.45
C GLN A 169 -25.16 2.38 -19.90
N GLU A 170 -25.58 3.38 -19.11
CA GLU A 170 -25.30 4.79 -19.39
C GLU A 170 -23.81 5.12 -19.28
N ALA A 171 -23.10 4.57 -18.28
CA ALA A 171 -21.67 4.76 -18.13
C ALA A 171 -20.90 4.14 -19.31
N GLN A 172 -21.31 2.96 -19.79
CA GLN A 172 -20.73 2.35 -20.99
C GLN A 172 -20.97 3.20 -22.25
N LYS A 173 -22.18 3.77 -22.38
CA LYS A 173 -22.52 4.68 -23.48
C LYS A 173 -21.68 5.96 -23.44
N LEU A 174 -21.61 6.64 -22.30
CA LEU A 174 -20.78 7.84 -22.10
C LEU A 174 -19.30 7.55 -22.32
N TYR A 175 -18.80 6.40 -21.88
CA TYR A 175 -17.41 6.01 -22.13
C TYR A 175 -17.13 5.81 -23.62
N SER A 176 -18.08 5.22 -24.36
CA SER A 176 -17.97 5.04 -25.81
C SER A 176 -18.03 6.37 -26.58
N GLU A 177 -18.79 7.35 -26.09
CA GLU A 177 -18.91 8.69 -26.69
C GLU A 177 -17.70 9.58 -26.38
N CYS A 178 -17.19 9.54 -25.14
CA CYS A 178 -16.06 10.36 -24.69
C CYS A 178 -14.68 9.80 -25.08
N SER A 179 -14.60 8.54 -25.52
CA SER A 179 -13.37 7.93 -26.05
C SER A 179 -13.58 7.44 -27.49
N PRO A 180 -13.69 8.35 -28.48
CA PRO A 180 -13.93 7.98 -29.88
C PRO A 180 -12.75 7.21 -30.50
N GLY A 181 -11.57 7.17 -29.86
CA GLY A 181 -10.44 6.32 -30.24
C GLY A 181 -10.38 4.95 -29.52
N SER A 182 -11.30 4.68 -28.60
CA SER A 182 -11.39 3.44 -27.83
C SER A 182 -12.69 2.69 -28.12
N ALA A 183 -13.23 2.86 -29.33
CA ALA A 183 -14.06 1.82 -29.93
C ALA A 183 -13.28 0.52 -29.79
N CYS A 184 -13.83 -0.38 -28.97
CA CYS A 184 -13.29 -1.70 -28.66
C CYS A 184 -12.57 -2.23 -29.89
N ARG A 185 -11.23 -2.26 -29.89
CA ARG A 185 -10.43 -2.64 -31.06
C ARG A 185 -10.95 -4.00 -31.51
N GLN A 186 -11.83 -4.02 -32.51
CA GLN A 186 -12.25 -5.24 -33.16
C GLN A 186 -11.02 -5.69 -33.93
N ARG A 187 -10.20 -6.52 -33.27
CA ARG A 187 -8.98 -7.05 -33.83
C ARG A 187 -9.42 -8.01 -34.94
N GLY A 188 -9.47 -7.51 -36.17
CA GLY A 188 -9.78 -8.29 -37.38
C GLY A 188 -8.72 -9.36 -37.70
N ALA A 189 -7.58 -9.35 -37.01
CA ALA A 189 -6.58 -10.41 -37.11
C ALA A 189 -6.74 -11.41 -35.96
N ALA A 190 -6.96 -12.68 -36.32
CA ALA A 190 -6.87 -13.80 -35.39
C ALA A 190 -5.52 -13.72 -34.66
N ARG A 191 -5.59 -13.67 -33.32
CA ARG A 191 -4.40 -13.57 -32.47
C ARG A 191 -3.60 -14.87 -32.67
N VAL A 192 -2.44 -14.77 -33.33
CA VAL A 192 -1.55 -15.90 -33.68
C VAL A 192 -1.17 -16.75 -32.45
N ASP A 193 -1.24 -16.15 -31.26
CA ASP A 193 -0.96 -16.80 -29.96
C ASP A 193 -2.17 -17.54 -29.34
N LYS A 194 -3.36 -17.57 -29.96
CA LYS A 194 -4.58 -18.09 -29.30
C LYS A 194 -4.53 -19.60 -29.02
N ASP A 195 -3.64 -20.34 -29.69
CA ASP A 195 -3.43 -21.78 -29.45
C ASP A 195 -1.98 -22.14 -29.09
N ILE A 196 -1.10 -21.15 -28.91
CA ILE A 196 0.22 -21.41 -28.32
C ILE A 196 0.02 -21.47 -26.81
N ARG A 197 -0.30 -22.67 -26.31
CA ARG A 197 -0.21 -23.00 -24.89
C ARG A 197 1.22 -22.70 -24.44
N ARG A 198 1.46 -21.48 -23.93
CA ARG A 198 2.68 -21.22 -23.16
C ARG A 198 2.69 -22.26 -22.06
N GLY A 199 3.68 -23.15 -22.09
CA GLY A 199 3.91 -24.17 -21.08
C GLY A 199 4.24 -23.50 -19.75
N ILE A 200 3.27 -22.84 -19.15
CA ILE A 200 3.30 -22.51 -17.73
C ILE A 200 3.19 -23.89 -17.09
N ARG A 201 4.34 -24.46 -16.71
CA ARG A 201 4.38 -25.59 -15.79
C ARG A 201 3.44 -25.22 -14.66
N ALA A 202 2.33 -25.96 -14.54
CA ALA A 202 1.37 -25.75 -13.48
C ALA A 202 2.12 -25.96 -12.17
N ASN A 203 2.62 -24.88 -11.60
CA ASN A 203 3.37 -24.97 -10.37
C ASN A 203 2.35 -25.39 -9.32
N ALA A 204 2.53 -26.58 -8.75
CA ALA A 204 1.63 -27.13 -7.73
C ALA A 204 1.51 -26.19 -6.51
N GLU A 205 2.47 -25.28 -6.37
CA GLU A 205 2.56 -24.23 -5.35
C GLU A 205 1.81 -22.93 -5.71
N SER A 206 1.16 -22.84 -6.88
CA SER A 206 0.37 -21.66 -7.21
C SER A 206 -0.88 -21.55 -6.32
N GLN A 207 -1.24 -20.33 -5.90
CA GLN A 207 -2.42 -20.07 -5.08
C GLN A 207 -3.71 -20.63 -5.70
N ALA A 208 -3.80 -20.64 -7.03
CA ALA A 208 -4.93 -21.22 -7.77
C ALA A 208 -4.99 -22.76 -7.63
N ALA A 209 -3.84 -23.44 -7.69
CA ALA A 209 -3.76 -24.89 -7.47
C ALA A 209 -4.10 -25.25 -6.01
N TRP A 210 -3.63 -24.47 -5.03
CA TRP A 210 -3.98 -24.64 -3.62
C TRP A 210 -5.47 -24.47 -3.36
N LEU A 211 -6.09 -23.40 -3.91
CA LEU A 211 -7.53 -23.16 -3.79
C LEU A 211 -8.35 -24.27 -4.43
N LYS A 212 -7.91 -24.79 -5.58
CA LYS A 212 -8.57 -25.90 -6.25
C LYS A 212 -8.50 -27.17 -5.40
N LYS A 213 -7.31 -27.52 -4.89
CA LYS A 213 -7.10 -28.68 -4.01
C LYS A 213 -7.98 -28.60 -2.76
N ARG A 214 -7.96 -27.46 -2.06
CA ARG A 214 -8.78 -27.24 -0.88
C ARG A 214 -10.28 -27.39 -1.16
N ARG A 215 -10.76 -26.93 -2.31
CA ARG A 215 -12.18 -27.09 -2.70
C ARG A 215 -12.54 -28.55 -2.94
N THR A 216 -11.67 -29.32 -3.58
CA THR A 216 -11.84 -30.77 -3.73
C THR A 216 -11.82 -31.49 -2.38
N ASP A 217 -10.85 -31.19 -1.50
CA ASP A 217 -10.75 -31.84 -0.18
C ASP A 217 -12.00 -31.58 0.69
N VAL A 218 -12.53 -30.35 0.66
CA VAL A 218 -13.77 -29.98 1.36
C VAL A 218 -14.97 -30.68 0.74
N GLN A 219 -15.06 -30.73 -0.59
CA GLN A 219 -16.16 -31.40 -1.29
C GLN A 219 -16.16 -32.91 -0.99
N GLU A 220 -14.99 -33.55 -1.01
CA GLU A 220 -14.82 -34.96 -0.63
C GLU A 220 -15.20 -35.22 0.83
N GLY A 221 -14.87 -34.30 1.74
CA GLY A 221 -15.29 -34.38 3.14
C GLY A 221 -16.82 -34.28 3.29
N VAL A 222 -17.45 -33.33 2.60
CA VAL A 222 -18.91 -33.15 2.60
C VAL A 222 -19.63 -34.35 1.97
N ASP A 223 -19.09 -34.90 0.88
CA ASP A 223 -19.68 -36.06 0.21
C ASP A 223 -19.53 -37.34 1.04
N ARG A 224 -18.43 -37.46 1.80
CA ARG A 224 -18.23 -38.54 2.78
C ARG A 224 -19.21 -38.43 3.95
N ASP A 225 -19.42 -37.23 4.48
CA ASP A 225 -20.38 -36.98 5.56
C ASP A 225 -21.82 -37.18 5.10
N ARG A 226 -22.16 -36.82 3.85
CA ARG A 226 -23.48 -37.06 3.25
C ARG A 226 -23.82 -38.54 3.09
N GLN A 227 -22.83 -39.41 2.91
CA GLN A 227 -23.03 -40.84 2.75
C GLN A 227 -23.16 -41.58 4.10
N SER A 228 -22.79 -40.94 5.20
CA SER A 228 -22.94 -41.50 6.55
C SER A 228 -24.28 -41.06 7.15
N ALA A 229 -25.32 -41.87 6.97
CA ALA A 229 -26.68 -41.57 7.46
C ALA A 229 -26.81 -41.54 8.99
N ASP A 230 -25.77 -41.95 9.72
CA ASP A 230 -25.65 -41.76 11.16
C ASP A 230 -24.50 -40.79 11.47
N LEU A 231 -24.85 -39.64 12.06
CA LEU A 231 -23.92 -38.75 12.78
C LEU A 231 -23.47 -39.41 14.10
N ALA A 232 -23.07 -40.68 14.04
CA ALA A 232 -22.38 -41.33 15.13
C ALA A 232 -20.97 -40.71 15.18
N PHE A 233 -20.76 -39.77 16.10
CA PHE A 233 -19.42 -39.35 16.49
C PHE A 233 -18.56 -40.61 16.64
N PRO A 234 -17.45 -40.76 15.91
CA PRO A 234 -16.68 -41.99 15.92
C PRO A 234 -16.24 -42.24 17.36
N SER A 235 -16.88 -43.22 18.02
CA SER A 235 -16.66 -43.49 19.44
C SER A 235 -15.26 -44.04 19.72
N SER A 236 -14.45 -44.27 18.68
CA SER A 236 -13.13 -44.87 18.79
C SER A 236 -12.22 -44.62 17.58
N MET A 237 -12.41 -43.56 16.78
CA MET A 237 -11.28 -43.12 15.95
C MET A 237 -10.22 -42.67 16.95
N GLU A 238 -9.07 -43.33 16.89
CA GLU A 238 -7.84 -42.95 17.57
C GLU A 238 -7.69 -41.44 17.45
N LEU A 239 -8.09 -40.72 18.53
CA LEU A 239 -7.91 -39.29 18.61
C LEU A 239 -6.41 -39.08 18.43
N GLU A 240 -6.02 -38.49 17.30
CA GLU A 240 -4.65 -38.12 17.02
C GLU A 240 -4.05 -37.53 18.30
N THR A 241 -3.07 -38.24 18.85
CA THR A 241 -2.38 -37.80 20.06
C THR A 241 -1.87 -36.39 19.83
N TRP A 242 -2.20 -35.50 20.78
CA TRP A 242 -1.80 -34.08 20.78
C TRP A 242 -0.36 -33.94 20.29
N ASN A 243 -0.21 -33.42 19.08
CA ASN A 243 1.08 -33.27 18.43
C ASN A 243 1.56 -31.81 18.54
N GLU A 244 2.81 -31.58 18.17
CA GLU A 244 3.46 -30.26 18.19
C GLU A 244 2.69 -29.21 17.35
N GLY A 245 2.05 -29.64 16.26
CA GLY A 245 1.20 -28.76 15.44
C GLY A 245 -0.05 -28.25 16.16
N HIS A 246 -0.61 -29.02 17.08
CA HIS A 246 -1.72 -28.58 17.93
C HIS A 246 -1.28 -27.53 18.94
N GLU A 247 -0.08 -27.67 19.51
CA GLU A 247 0.50 -26.67 20.42
C GLU A 247 0.81 -25.36 19.69
N GLU A 248 1.38 -25.43 18.47
CA GLU A 248 1.59 -24.25 17.64
C GLU A 248 0.28 -23.56 17.27
N ALA A 249 -0.76 -24.32 16.90
CA ALA A 249 -2.07 -23.79 16.58
C ALA A 249 -2.71 -23.11 17.80
N LEU A 250 -2.62 -23.73 18.97
CA LEU A 250 -3.10 -23.15 20.23
C LEU A 250 -2.35 -21.86 20.57
N GLN A 251 -1.03 -21.83 20.39
CA GLN A 251 -0.22 -20.65 20.65
C GLN A 251 -0.55 -19.52 19.66
N LYS A 252 -0.75 -19.83 18.38
CA LYS A 252 -1.23 -18.86 17.38
C LYS A 252 -2.59 -18.27 17.77
N GLN A 253 -3.52 -19.11 18.24
CA GLN A 253 -4.82 -18.63 18.73
C GLN A 253 -4.65 -17.72 19.95
N LYS A 254 -3.84 -18.10 20.94
CA LYS A 254 -3.55 -17.26 22.12
C LYS A 254 -2.92 -15.92 21.74
N THR A 255 -1.97 -15.89 20.82
CA THR A 255 -1.36 -14.64 20.34
C THR A 255 -2.41 -13.77 19.65
N LYS A 256 -3.23 -14.36 18.78
CA LYS A 256 -4.31 -13.65 18.10
C LYS A 256 -5.36 -13.13 19.09
N GLN A 257 -5.70 -13.88 20.14
CA GLN A 257 -6.57 -13.42 21.22
C GLN A 257 -5.96 -12.23 21.96
N ALA A 258 -4.67 -12.26 22.27
CA ALA A 258 -3.99 -11.14 22.93
C ALA A 258 -4.00 -9.87 22.06
N GLU A 259 -3.82 -10.01 20.74
CA GLU A 259 -3.94 -8.90 19.78
C GLU A 259 -5.37 -8.36 19.74
N ARG A 260 -6.37 -9.22 19.62
CA ARG A 260 -7.79 -8.84 19.63
C ARG A 260 -8.24 -8.20 20.94
N LEU A 261 -7.76 -8.69 22.07
CA LEU A 261 -8.04 -8.11 23.38
C LEU A 261 -7.44 -6.71 23.50
N LEU A 262 -6.26 -6.49 22.91
CA LEU A 262 -5.64 -5.17 22.83
C LEU A 262 -6.47 -4.22 21.95
N GLU A 263 -6.96 -4.68 20.80
CA GLU A 263 -7.89 -3.91 19.94
C GLU A 263 -9.17 -3.54 20.70
N ALA A 264 -9.82 -4.51 21.35
CA ALA A 264 -11.04 -4.28 22.14
C ALA A 264 -10.81 -3.30 23.30
N TYR A 265 -9.61 -3.32 23.92
CA TYR A 265 -9.22 -2.33 24.91
C TYR A 265 -9.06 -0.93 24.31
N GLU A 266 -8.41 -0.81 23.14
CA GLU A 266 -8.26 0.46 22.45
C GLU A 266 -9.62 1.06 22.03
N ASP A 267 -10.62 0.22 21.78
CA ASP A 267 -11.99 0.60 21.43
C ASP A 267 -12.92 0.78 22.65
N ASN A 268 -12.40 0.64 23.86
CA ASN A 268 -13.16 0.73 25.12
C ASN A 268 -14.35 -0.24 25.18
N LEU A 269 -14.19 -1.47 24.68
CA LEU A 269 -15.24 -2.50 24.68
C LEU A 269 -15.12 -3.49 25.87
N LEU A 270 -14.02 -3.42 26.61
CA LEU A 270 -13.75 -4.29 27.77
C LEU A 270 -14.30 -3.70 29.07
N LEU A 271 -14.82 -4.57 29.93
CA LEU A 271 -15.24 -4.21 31.29
C LEU A 271 -14.02 -3.94 32.18
N ASP A 272 -14.15 -3.11 33.21
CA ASP A 272 -13.03 -2.73 34.10
C ASP A 272 -12.28 -3.93 34.71
N ARG A 273 -13.00 -5.00 35.04
CA ARG A 273 -12.42 -6.24 35.59
C ARG A 273 -11.61 -7.06 34.59
N GLU A 274 -11.84 -6.84 33.30
CA GLU A 274 -11.16 -7.52 32.19
C GLU A 274 -9.87 -6.79 31.80
N ILE A 275 -9.71 -5.54 32.26
CA ILE A 275 -8.54 -4.72 31.99
C ILE A 275 -7.44 -5.06 32.99
N THR A 276 -6.56 -5.98 32.61
CA THR A 276 -5.36 -6.30 33.38
C THR A 276 -4.28 -5.22 33.23
N ASN A 277 -3.39 -5.09 34.22
CA ASN A 277 -2.24 -4.17 34.15
C ASN A 277 -1.29 -4.52 32.99
N GLU A 278 -1.18 -5.81 32.65
CA GLU A 278 -0.42 -6.27 31.49
C GLU A 278 -1.00 -5.77 30.17
N LEU A 279 -2.33 -5.80 30.03
CA LEU A 279 -3.02 -5.28 28.84
C LEU A 279 -2.78 -3.77 28.68
N LYS A 280 -2.85 -3.00 29.76
CA LYS A 280 -2.53 -1.55 29.74
C LYS A 280 -1.10 -1.28 29.27
N LYS A 281 -0.13 -2.07 29.75
CA LYS A 281 1.28 -1.95 29.33
C LYS A 281 1.47 -2.33 27.85
N ASN A 282 0.82 -3.39 27.40
CA ASN A 282 0.88 -3.84 26.01
C ASN A 282 0.25 -2.81 25.06
N ALA A 283 -0.90 -2.22 25.42
CA ALA A 283 -1.54 -1.16 24.66
C ALA A 283 -0.67 0.10 24.55
N ALA A 284 0.00 0.52 25.64
CA ALA A 284 0.93 1.64 25.60
C ALA A 284 2.14 1.38 24.67
N SER A 285 2.70 0.16 24.71
CA SER A 285 3.77 -0.28 23.81
C SER A 285 3.31 -0.31 22.35
N HIS A 286 2.10 -0.82 22.09
CA HIS A 286 1.49 -0.85 20.76
C HIS A 286 1.30 0.57 20.19
N LYS A 287 0.68 1.47 20.95
CA LYS A 287 0.52 2.89 20.57
C LYS A 287 1.87 3.56 20.25
N ALA A 288 2.91 3.30 21.04
CA ALA A 288 4.25 3.83 20.78
C ALA A 288 4.87 3.27 19.47
N LYS A 289 4.64 1.99 19.15
CA LYS A 289 5.09 1.38 17.88
C LYS A 289 4.36 1.97 16.68
N VAL A 290 3.03 2.11 16.76
CA VAL A 290 2.21 2.71 15.70
C VAL A 290 2.63 4.16 15.43
N ALA A 291 2.82 4.96 16.49
CA ALA A 291 3.27 6.35 16.35
C ALA A 291 4.65 6.47 15.66
N LYS A 292 5.59 5.55 15.95
CA LYS A 292 6.88 5.50 15.26
C LYS A 292 6.73 5.16 13.78
N LEU A 293 5.91 4.17 13.44
CA LEU A 293 5.62 3.79 12.05
C LEU A 293 4.99 4.95 11.28
N ASP A 294 3.98 5.62 11.84
CA ASP A 294 3.35 6.78 11.22
C ASP A 294 4.32 7.93 10.99
N ALA A 295 5.21 8.21 11.95
CA ALA A 295 6.26 9.22 11.77
C ALA A 295 7.22 8.86 10.61
N THR A 296 7.60 7.60 10.47
CA THR A 296 8.45 7.15 9.35
C THR A 296 7.73 7.22 8.00
N LEU A 297 6.45 6.85 7.95
CA LEU A 297 5.64 6.93 6.74
C LEU A 297 5.43 8.39 6.32
N LYS A 298 5.17 9.29 7.28
CA LYS A 298 5.05 10.73 7.03
C LYS A 298 6.34 11.32 6.44
N LYS A 299 7.51 10.97 7.00
CA LYS A 299 8.82 11.38 6.45
C LYS A 299 9.03 10.87 5.02
N LYS A 300 8.63 9.61 4.73
CA LYS A 300 8.71 9.03 3.40
C LYS A 300 7.78 9.74 2.41
N ARG A 301 6.54 10.05 2.82
CA ARG A 301 5.58 10.85 2.02
C ARG A 301 6.15 12.21 1.67
N GLN A 302 6.64 12.96 2.66
CA GLN A 302 7.26 14.26 2.43
C GLN A 302 8.48 14.19 1.50
N LYS A 303 9.32 13.14 1.62
CA LYS A 303 10.45 12.93 0.70
C LYS A 303 9.97 12.67 -0.72
N ASN A 304 8.91 11.87 -0.89
CA ASN A 304 8.33 11.57 -2.19
C ASN A 304 7.63 12.78 -2.81
N GLU A 305 6.89 13.56 -2.02
CA GLU A 305 6.26 14.82 -2.48
C GLU A 305 7.32 15.83 -2.91
N LYS A 306 8.39 16.00 -2.13
CA LYS A 306 9.55 16.83 -2.53
C LYS A 306 10.25 16.31 -3.79
N ALA A 307 10.27 14.99 -4.00
CA ALA A 307 10.84 14.41 -5.22
C ALA A 307 9.90 14.57 -6.43
N ALA A 308 8.58 14.49 -6.20
CA ALA A 308 7.56 14.66 -7.22
C ALA A 308 7.44 16.13 -7.66
N SER A 309 7.48 17.08 -6.73
CA SER A 309 7.50 18.51 -7.07
C SER A 309 8.75 18.90 -7.87
N LYS A 310 9.89 18.23 -7.59
CA LYS A 310 11.11 18.35 -8.40
C LYS A 310 11.03 17.70 -9.79
N ASN A 311 9.99 16.95 -10.13
CA ASN A 311 9.84 16.36 -11.46
C ASN A 311 9.01 17.23 -12.42
N HIS A 312 8.38 18.30 -11.93
CA HIS A 312 7.91 19.41 -12.76
C HIS A 312 9.00 20.50 -12.76
N LEU A 313 10.14 20.20 -13.38
CA LEU A 313 11.15 21.20 -13.67
C LEU A 313 10.63 22.05 -14.83
N GLN A 314 9.79 23.04 -14.54
CA GLN A 314 9.70 24.18 -15.44
C GLN A 314 11.04 24.91 -15.36
N LEU A 315 11.65 25.16 -16.51
CA LEU A 315 12.90 25.91 -16.57
C LEU A 315 12.61 27.36 -16.17
N CYS A 316 12.87 27.69 -14.91
CA CYS A 316 12.81 29.08 -14.47
C CYS A 316 14.14 29.75 -14.85
N LEU A 317 14.20 30.41 -16.01
CA LEU A 317 15.40 31.10 -16.49
C LEU A 317 15.97 32.11 -15.47
N ALA A 318 15.12 32.67 -14.61
CA ALA A 318 15.53 33.58 -13.54
C ALA A 318 16.45 32.91 -12.49
N GLU A 319 16.35 31.59 -12.27
CA GLU A 319 17.22 30.85 -11.34
C GLU A 319 18.66 30.71 -11.87
N PHE A 320 18.88 30.98 -13.16
CA PHE A 320 20.16 30.85 -13.84
C PHE A 320 20.90 32.18 -13.99
N HIS A 321 20.46 33.24 -13.29
CA HIS A 321 21.14 34.52 -13.33
C HIS A 321 22.60 34.40 -12.86
N GLY A 322 23.54 34.93 -13.65
CA GLY A 322 24.98 34.85 -13.37
C GLY A 322 25.66 33.54 -13.74
N THR A 323 24.93 32.57 -14.30
CA THR A 323 25.53 31.35 -14.85
C THR A 323 25.99 31.56 -16.30
N VAL A 324 27.05 30.85 -16.69
CA VAL A 324 27.60 30.94 -18.05
C VAL A 324 27.01 29.84 -18.92
N TRP A 325 26.38 30.20 -20.03
CA TRP A 325 25.72 29.26 -20.93
C TRP A 325 26.52 29.08 -22.21
N ARG A 326 26.54 27.86 -22.71
CA ARG A 326 27.10 27.55 -24.02
C ARG A 326 26.09 26.84 -24.91
N LEU A 327 25.98 27.34 -26.12
CA LEU A 327 25.08 26.84 -27.15
C LEU A 327 25.85 25.90 -28.08
N ALA A 328 25.27 24.77 -28.45
CA ALA A 328 25.75 24.02 -29.61
C ALA A 328 25.58 24.89 -30.88
N GLU A 329 26.48 24.72 -31.86
CA GLU A 329 26.49 25.57 -33.06
C GLU A 329 25.15 25.51 -33.81
N ASP A 330 24.52 24.33 -33.84
CA ASP A 330 23.26 24.07 -34.54
C ASP A 330 22.03 24.64 -33.84
N VAL A 331 22.15 25.15 -32.60
CA VAL A 331 21.03 25.71 -31.83
C VAL A 331 21.19 27.20 -31.54
N PHE A 332 22.30 27.81 -31.93
CA PHE A 332 22.63 29.19 -31.58
C PHE A 332 21.52 30.18 -32.00
N HIS A 333 21.03 30.06 -33.24
CA HIS A 333 20.00 30.95 -33.77
C HIS A 333 18.62 30.74 -33.13
N ASP A 334 18.34 29.54 -32.62
CA ASP A 334 17.01 29.18 -32.10
C ASP A 334 16.74 29.83 -30.73
N VAL A 335 17.78 29.96 -29.88
CA VAL A 335 17.60 30.34 -28.47
C VAL A 335 18.39 31.57 -28.02
N SER A 336 19.38 32.04 -28.78
CA SER A 336 20.25 33.15 -28.36
C SER A 336 19.48 34.42 -28.00
N ALA A 337 18.49 34.81 -28.81
CA ALA A 337 17.67 35.99 -28.55
C ALA A 337 16.88 35.87 -27.23
N ILE A 338 16.33 34.68 -26.93
CA ILE A 338 15.58 34.42 -25.69
C ILE A 338 16.51 34.50 -24.48
N LEU A 339 17.69 33.89 -24.55
CA LEU A 339 18.65 33.89 -23.45
C LEU A 339 19.22 35.29 -23.19
N MET A 340 19.55 36.04 -24.25
CA MET A 340 20.00 37.44 -24.13
C MET A 340 18.93 38.34 -23.53
N ALA A 341 17.66 38.18 -23.92
CA ALA A 341 16.53 38.93 -23.34
C ALA A 341 16.35 38.67 -21.83
N ASN A 342 16.81 37.50 -21.35
CA ASN A 342 16.78 37.13 -19.93
C ASN A 342 18.11 37.44 -19.19
N ASN A 343 19.00 38.25 -19.77
CA ASN A 343 20.30 38.62 -19.21
C ASN A 343 21.20 37.41 -18.88
N ILE A 344 21.16 36.37 -19.71
CA ILE A 344 22.01 35.19 -19.57
C ILE A 344 23.29 35.38 -20.40
N SER A 345 24.45 35.20 -19.75
CA SER A 345 25.76 35.33 -20.39
C SER A 345 26.06 34.13 -21.29
N LEU A 346 26.20 34.38 -22.60
CA LEU A 346 26.55 33.36 -23.59
C LEU A 346 28.06 33.35 -23.86
N GLN A 347 28.69 32.18 -23.79
CA GLN A 347 30.07 31.95 -24.23
C GLN A 347 30.10 31.18 -25.54
N ASN A 348 30.65 31.81 -26.58
CA ASN A 348 30.80 31.22 -27.91
C ASN A 348 32.25 30.82 -28.25
N SER A 349 33.23 31.05 -27.38
CA SER A 349 34.63 30.71 -27.67
C SER A 349 34.92 29.23 -27.47
N ASP A 350 35.47 28.54 -28.46
CA ASP A 350 35.82 27.10 -28.42
C ASP A 350 36.71 26.65 -27.28
N GLU A 351 37.37 27.58 -26.60
CA GLU A 351 38.30 27.29 -25.52
C GLU A 351 37.64 27.22 -24.12
N CYS A 352 36.38 27.65 -23.98
CA CYS A 352 35.75 27.88 -22.66
C CYS A 352 34.68 26.85 -22.24
N TRP A 353 34.72 25.62 -22.75
CA TRP A 353 33.75 24.56 -22.36
C TRP A 353 33.74 24.25 -20.86
N SER A 354 34.89 24.40 -20.18
CA SER A 354 35.03 24.11 -18.75
C SER A 354 34.36 25.16 -17.85
N SER A 355 34.24 26.41 -18.31
CA SER A 355 33.61 27.49 -17.54
C SER A 355 32.09 27.55 -17.69
N ALA A 356 31.51 26.99 -18.74
CA ALA A 356 30.06 27.00 -18.93
C ALA A 356 29.36 26.14 -17.87
N ASP A 357 28.36 26.66 -17.15
CA ASP A 357 27.56 25.91 -16.17
C ASP A 357 26.44 25.11 -16.84
N VAL A 358 25.92 25.64 -17.95
CA VAL A 358 24.80 25.09 -18.72
C VAL A 358 25.20 24.92 -20.19
N LEU A 359 24.87 23.75 -20.74
CA LEU A 359 25.06 23.40 -22.15
C LEU A 359 23.68 23.26 -22.80
N VAL A 360 23.42 23.98 -23.88
CA VAL A 360 22.16 23.87 -24.62
C VAL A 360 22.36 23.03 -25.87
N VAL A 361 21.49 22.04 -26.03
CA VAL A 361 21.56 21.05 -27.12
C VAL A 361 20.19 20.82 -27.74
N ARG A 362 20.18 20.28 -28.96
CA ARG A 362 18.94 19.92 -29.65
C ARG A 362 18.28 18.67 -29.07
N ASP A 363 19.08 17.67 -28.69
CA ASP A 363 18.63 16.46 -27.99
C ASP A 363 19.49 16.25 -26.74
N ALA A 364 18.86 16.31 -25.56
CA ALA A 364 19.56 16.14 -24.29
C ALA A 364 19.89 14.67 -23.97
N LEU A 365 19.17 13.69 -24.55
CA LEU A 365 19.43 12.26 -24.34
C LEU A 365 20.61 11.77 -25.18
N GLU A 366 20.78 12.36 -26.36
CA GLU A 366 21.85 12.05 -27.30
C GLU A 366 22.64 13.31 -27.69
N PRO A 367 23.28 13.99 -26.72
CA PRO A 367 24.06 15.19 -27.03
C PRO A 367 25.28 14.82 -27.88
N ALA A 368 25.78 15.80 -28.64
CA ALA A 368 27.03 15.64 -29.38
C ALA A 368 28.14 15.13 -28.44
N GLU A 369 28.95 14.21 -28.93
CA GLU A 369 29.84 13.41 -28.08
C GLU A 369 30.77 14.26 -27.21
N LEU A 370 31.31 15.35 -27.77
CA LEU A 370 32.13 16.32 -27.04
C LEU A 370 31.38 16.96 -25.86
N LEU A 371 30.12 17.33 -26.05
CA LEU A 371 29.27 17.92 -25.01
C LEU A 371 28.97 16.90 -23.92
N ALA A 372 28.74 15.64 -24.28
CA ALA A 372 28.51 14.57 -23.33
C ALA A 372 29.72 14.40 -22.38
N TRP A 373 30.94 14.45 -22.93
CA TRP A 373 32.18 14.39 -22.16
C TRP A 373 32.35 15.59 -21.23
N VAL A 374 32.16 16.81 -21.74
CA VAL A 374 32.25 18.04 -20.94
C VAL A 374 31.21 18.02 -19.81
N ALA A 375 29.97 17.66 -20.12
CA ALA A 375 28.89 17.57 -19.15
C ALA A 375 29.22 16.58 -18.03
N ALA A 376 29.69 15.38 -18.39
CA ALA A 376 30.05 14.34 -17.44
C ALA A 376 31.26 14.72 -16.58
N PHE A 377 32.36 15.20 -17.18
CA PHE A 377 33.57 15.53 -16.43
C PHE A 377 33.37 16.62 -15.40
N PHE A 378 32.69 17.70 -15.79
CA PHE A 378 32.56 18.89 -14.95
C PHE A 378 31.21 19.00 -14.23
N GLY A 379 30.28 18.07 -14.47
CA GLY A 379 28.96 18.05 -13.83
C GLY A 379 28.08 19.21 -14.27
N LYS A 380 27.97 19.42 -15.58
CA LYS A 380 27.21 20.53 -16.16
C LYS A 380 25.72 20.19 -16.27
N THR A 381 24.89 21.20 -16.47
CA THR A 381 23.46 21.02 -16.79
C THR A 381 23.29 21.03 -18.30
N VAL A 382 22.71 19.99 -18.87
CA VAL A 382 22.38 19.91 -20.29
C VAL A 382 20.89 20.23 -20.44
N VAL A 383 20.57 21.24 -21.23
CA VAL A 383 19.21 21.74 -21.44
C VAL A 383 18.85 21.57 -22.91
N GLU A 384 17.68 21.00 -23.17
CA GLU A 384 17.15 20.89 -24.52
C GLU A 384 16.59 22.24 -25.01
N VAL A 385 16.71 22.55 -26.29
CA VAL A 385 16.16 23.79 -26.89
C VAL A 385 14.68 23.98 -26.56
N SER A 386 13.89 22.92 -26.66
CA SER A 386 12.45 22.91 -26.31
C SER A 386 12.22 23.36 -24.86
N ALA A 387 13.06 22.95 -23.91
CA ALA A 387 12.92 23.37 -22.52
C ALA A 387 13.00 24.90 -22.33
N ILE A 388 13.69 25.60 -23.25
CA ILE A 388 13.83 27.07 -23.24
C ILE A 388 12.69 27.74 -24.00
N THR A 389 12.28 27.18 -25.14
CA THR A 389 11.30 27.81 -26.04
C THR A 389 9.86 27.57 -25.61
N ASP A 390 9.53 26.36 -25.17
CA ASP A 390 8.14 25.93 -24.89
C ASP A 390 7.95 25.28 -23.50
N ASN A 391 8.99 25.23 -22.68
CA ASN A 391 9.01 24.56 -21.37
C ASN A 391 8.64 23.06 -21.43
N SER A 392 8.79 22.40 -22.58
CA SER A 392 8.41 20.97 -22.77
C SER A 392 9.60 20.02 -22.92
N GLY A 393 10.83 20.55 -22.96
CA GLY A 393 12.06 19.78 -23.15
C GLY A 393 12.70 19.20 -21.89
N LEU A 394 13.78 18.46 -22.09
CA LEU A 394 14.54 17.82 -21.02
C LEU A 394 15.63 18.73 -20.43
N ILE A 395 15.81 18.60 -19.12
CA ILE A 395 16.90 19.21 -18.36
C ILE A 395 17.61 18.09 -17.62
N LEU A 396 18.84 17.81 -18.00
CA LEU A 396 19.67 16.77 -17.39
C LEU A 396 20.81 17.39 -16.61
N LYS A 397 20.88 17.10 -15.31
CA LYS A 397 21.98 17.56 -14.46
C LYS A 397 22.99 16.44 -14.25
N PHE A 398 24.21 16.63 -14.76
CA PHE A 398 25.29 15.68 -14.59
C PHE A 398 26.01 15.91 -13.27
N LYS A 399 26.48 14.83 -12.65
CA LYS A 399 27.40 14.91 -11.51
C LYS A 399 28.85 14.93 -12.01
N PRO A 400 29.74 15.75 -11.42
CA PRO A 400 31.11 15.87 -11.87
C PRO A 400 31.91 14.61 -11.51
N VAL A 401 32.26 13.84 -12.52
CA VAL A 401 32.97 12.56 -12.36
C VAL A 401 34.38 12.77 -11.84
N CYS A 402 34.98 13.92 -12.17
CA CYS A 402 36.31 14.31 -11.70
C CYS A 402 36.43 14.31 -10.18
N ARG A 403 35.33 14.40 -9.41
CA ARG A 403 35.35 14.33 -7.94
C ARG A 403 35.56 12.92 -7.37
N ARG A 404 35.47 11.87 -8.20
CA ARG A 404 35.75 10.48 -7.82
C ARG A 404 37.23 10.20 -7.99
N LYS A 405 37.82 9.37 -7.12
CA LYS A 405 39.22 8.99 -7.27
C LYS A 405 39.35 8.05 -8.47
N LEU A 406 40.10 8.46 -9.49
CA LEU A 406 40.34 7.66 -10.69
C LEU A 406 41.72 7.98 -11.26
N ALA A 407 42.60 6.99 -11.32
CA ALA A 407 43.88 7.09 -12.01
C ALA A 407 43.70 6.70 -13.48
N ILE A 408 44.00 7.62 -14.40
CA ILE A 408 43.80 7.43 -15.84
C ILE A 408 45.14 7.41 -16.54
N TRP A 409 45.32 6.45 -17.44
CA TRP A 409 46.40 6.48 -18.43
C TRP A 409 45.79 6.54 -19.84
N MET A 410 46.27 7.48 -20.65
CA MET A 410 45.88 7.61 -22.06
C MET A 410 47.01 7.11 -22.95
N SER A 411 46.71 6.22 -23.89
CA SER A 411 47.69 5.72 -24.86
C SER A 411 48.22 6.86 -25.76
N PRO A 412 49.45 6.74 -26.28
CA PRO A 412 49.99 7.72 -27.22
C PRO A 412 49.12 7.87 -28.47
N GLN A 413 48.58 6.75 -28.97
CA GLN A 413 47.73 6.73 -30.15
C GLN A 413 46.38 7.42 -29.90
N PHE A 414 45.75 7.16 -28.75
CA PHE A 414 44.52 7.85 -28.36
C PHE A 414 44.72 9.37 -28.26
N ARG A 415 45.88 9.84 -27.77
CA ARG A 415 46.18 11.28 -27.72
C ARG A 415 46.32 11.93 -29.10
N GLN A 416 46.76 11.16 -30.10
CA GLN A 416 46.91 11.63 -31.47
C GLN A 416 45.57 11.63 -32.21
N GLU A 417 44.78 10.58 -32.05
CA GLU A 417 43.47 10.44 -32.69
C GLU A 417 42.41 11.36 -32.07
N GLU A 418 42.46 11.56 -30.75
CA GLU A 418 41.45 12.30 -29.99
C GLU A 418 42.10 13.42 -29.13
N PRO A 419 42.70 14.46 -29.77
CA PRO A 419 43.42 15.51 -29.06
C PRO A 419 42.50 16.36 -28.18
N ILE A 420 41.25 16.55 -28.59
CA ILE A 420 40.27 17.39 -27.89
C ILE A 420 39.82 16.72 -26.58
N ILE A 421 39.48 15.43 -26.59
CA ILE A 421 39.12 14.73 -25.35
C ILE A 421 40.32 14.64 -24.43
N SER A 422 41.51 14.38 -24.99
CA SER A 422 42.74 14.33 -24.23
C SER A 422 43.02 15.66 -23.52
N SER A 423 42.70 16.79 -24.14
CA SER A 423 42.80 18.11 -23.50
C SER A 423 41.77 18.26 -22.38
N PHE A 424 40.52 17.81 -22.58
CA PHE A 424 39.50 17.84 -21.53
C PHE A 424 39.82 16.96 -20.34
N ILE A 425 40.37 15.77 -20.54
CA ILE A 425 40.82 14.91 -19.44
C ILE A 425 41.89 15.63 -18.62
N ARG A 426 42.86 16.27 -19.27
CA ARG A 426 43.88 17.08 -18.57
C ARG A 426 43.27 18.27 -17.83
N GLN A 427 42.32 18.96 -18.42
CA GLN A 427 41.58 20.04 -17.75
C GLN A 427 40.79 19.51 -16.55
N ALA A 428 40.13 18.35 -16.67
CA ALA A 428 39.38 17.71 -15.60
C ALA A 428 40.28 17.26 -14.45
N VAL A 429 41.49 16.77 -14.74
CA VAL A 429 42.52 16.47 -13.73
C VAL A 429 42.94 17.74 -12.97
N ASN A 430 43.11 18.85 -13.68
CA ASN A 430 43.49 20.14 -13.08
C ASN A 430 42.31 20.92 -12.47
N HIS A 431 41.08 20.42 -12.59
CA HIS A 431 39.90 21.13 -12.11
C HIS A 431 39.86 21.18 -10.58
N ARG A 432 39.39 22.30 -10.01
CA ARG A 432 39.27 22.47 -8.56
C ARG A 432 38.38 21.37 -7.95
N GLY A 433 38.93 20.62 -7.00
CA GLY A 433 38.24 19.52 -6.32
C GLY A 433 38.22 18.21 -7.11
N SER A 434 38.96 18.12 -8.22
CA SER A 434 39.23 16.86 -8.90
C SER A 434 40.06 15.93 -8.02
N LYS A 435 39.79 14.63 -8.13
CA LYS A 435 40.57 13.54 -7.54
C LYS A 435 41.13 12.62 -8.63
N TRP A 436 41.11 13.09 -9.86
CA TRP A 436 41.68 12.37 -10.99
C TRP A 436 43.17 12.59 -11.03
N GLU A 437 43.91 11.55 -11.38
CA GLU A 437 45.36 11.61 -11.54
C GLU A 437 45.74 10.97 -12.88
N VAL A 438 46.67 11.60 -13.60
CA VAL A 438 47.27 10.97 -14.77
C VAL A 438 48.48 10.18 -14.30
N GLN A 439 48.38 8.86 -14.31
CA GLN A 439 49.43 7.97 -13.80
C GLN A 439 50.10 7.17 -14.92
N GLN A 440 51.17 6.45 -14.58
CA GLN A 440 51.80 5.49 -15.49
C GLN A 440 50.86 4.31 -15.75
N ARG A 441 51.02 3.65 -16.90
CA ARG A 441 50.14 2.54 -17.35
C ARG A 441 49.94 1.45 -16.30
N ARG A 442 50.95 1.14 -15.48
CA ARG A 442 50.87 0.07 -14.47
C ARG A 442 49.97 0.42 -13.29
N GLU A 443 49.89 1.70 -12.95
CA GLU A 443 49.24 2.22 -11.73
C GLU A 443 47.83 2.75 -12.00
N ALA A 444 47.47 2.95 -13.28
CA ALA A 444 46.16 3.44 -13.68
C ALA A 444 45.02 2.44 -13.40
N ASP A 445 43.90 2.99 -12.93
CA ASP A 445 42.63 2.28 -12.75
C ASP A 445 41.92 2.05 -14.10
N ALA A 446 42.05 3.01 -15.03
CA ALA A 446 41.46 2.96 -16.36
C ALA A 446 42.50 3.26 -17.45
N LEU A 447 42.52 2.42 -18.49
CA LEU A 447 43.40 2.56 -19.66
C LEU A 447 42.58 3.02 -20.86
N LEU A 448 42.79 4.26 -21.30
CA LEU A 448 42.12 4.82 -22.47
C LEU A 448 42.94 4.56 -23.73
N GLY A 449 42.31 3.90 -24.70
CA GLY A 449 42.92 3.55 -25.99
C GLY A 449 41.95 3.74 -27.15
N THR A 450 42.47 3.57 -28.36
CA THR A 450 41.64 3.46 -29.57
C THR A 450 40.75 2.21 -29.47
N SER A 451 39.67 2.14 -30.25
CA SER A 451 38.82 0.93 -30.27
C SER A 451 39.61 -0.33 -30.66
N ALA A 452 40.64 -0.19 -31.50
CA ALA A 452 41.53 -1.29 -31.85
C ALA A 452 42.43 -1.71 -30.67
N GLU A 453 43.02 -0.75 -29.95
CA GLU A 453 43.82 -1.03 -28.74
C GLU A 453 42.96 -1.67 -27.63
N ALA A 454 41.73 -1.18 -27.45
CA ALA A 454 40.80 -1.72 -26.47
C ALA A 454 40.36 -3.16 -26.81
N ALA A 455 40.18 -3.48 -28.09
CA ALA A 455 39.82 -4.83 -28.54
C ALA A 455 40.98 -5.83 -28.44
N GLN A 456 42.23 -5.37 -28.60
CA GLN A 456 43.44 -6.19 -28.52
C GLN A 456 43.97 -6.34 -27.08
N GLY A 457 43.58 -5.44 -26.19
CA GLY A 457 44.01 -5.43 -24.80
C GLY A 457 43.48 -6.65 -24.05
N ARG A 458 44.38 -7.49 -23.51
CA ARG A 458 44.01 -8.56 -22.56
C ARG A 458 43.70 -8.06 -21.15
N ASP A 459 43.82 -6.75 -20.91
CA ASP A 459 43.60 -6.13 -19.59
C ASP A 459 42.18 -5.56 -19.54
N ASP A 460 41.38 -6.07 -18.63
CA ASP A 460 39.98 -5.65 -18.43
C ASP A 460 39.84 -4.18 -18.02
N ARG A 461 40.96 -3.46 -17.78
CA ARG A 461 40.98 -2.01 -17.54
C ARG A 461 40.94 -1.16 -18.81
N TRP A 462 41.10 -1.76 -20.00
CA TRP A 462 40.97 -1.01 -21.25
C TRP A 462 39.55 -0.53 -21.49
N ARG A 463 39.44 0.74 -21.86
CA ARG A 463 38.20 1.40 -22.25
C ARG A 463 38.48 2.17 -23.53
N ASP A 464 37.63 1.97 -24.53
CA ASP A 464 37.54 2.93 -25.62
C ASP A 464 36.72 4.15 -25.19
N LYS A 465 36.69 5.18 -26.05
CA LYS A 465 35.96 6.42 -25.82
C LYS A 465 34.49 6.18 -25.44
N VAL A 466 33.79 5.35 -26.22
CA VAL A 466 32.35 5.08 -26.05
C VAL A 466 32.08 4.32 -24.74
N SER A 467 32.91 3.32 -24.41
CA SER A 467 32.75 2.51 -23.21
C SER A 467 33.02 3.33 -21.96
N MET A 468 34.07 4.17 -21.98
CA MET A 468 34.35 5.08 -20.88
C MET A 468 33.21 6.08 -20.68
N LEU A 469 32.73 6.71 -21.75
CA LEU A 469 31.60 7.65 -21.65
C LEU A 469 30.32 6.97 -21.14
N LYS A 470 30.05 5.72 -21.53
CA LYS A 470 28.92 4.92 -21.01
C LYS A 470 29.09 4.57 -19.54
N GLU A 471 30.29 4.19 -19.11
CA GLU A 471 30.58 3.89 -17.71
C GLU A 471 30.38 5.13 -16.83
N ILE A 472 30.97 6.23 -17.26
CA ILE A 472 30.89 7.53 -16.60
C ILE A 472 29.43 8.03 -16.56
N SER A 473 28.74 8.10 -17.70
CA SER A 473 27.36 8.59 -17.76
C SER A 473 26.39 7.76 -16.91
N LYS A 474 26.51 6.43 -16.88
CA LYS A 474 25.68 5.55 -16.02
C LYS A 474 25.80 5.87 -14.54
N LEU A 475 26.96 6.35 -14.10
CA LEU A 475 27.23 6.66 -12.71
C LEU A 475 26.60 7.99 -12.27
N ASP A 476 26.23 8.85 -13.23
CA ASP A 476 25.97 10.26 -12.97
C ASP A 476 24.59 10.77 -13.40
N TYR A 477 23.75 9.91 -13.98
CA TYR A 477 22.31 10.19 -14.06
C TYR A 477 21.72 10.21 -12.64
N ASP A 478 21.46 11.40 -12.09
CA ASP A 478 20.44 11.50 -11.06
C ASP A 478 19.13 11.03 -11.69
N LYS A 479 18.43 10.10 -11.03
CA LYS A 479 17.07 9.65 -11.41
C LYS A 479 16.02 10.78 -11.24
N SER A 480 16.39 12.04 -11.46
CA SER A 480 15.48 13.19 -11.49
C SER A 480 15.03 13.42 -12.92
N GLY A 481 13.73 13.23 -13.16
CA GLY A 481 13.13 13.36 -14.49
C GLY A 481 12.88 12.00 -15.15
N LYS A 482 11.79 11.32 -14.77
CA LYS A 482 11.13 10.44 -15.75
C LYS A 482 10.72 11.34 -16.91
N CYS A 483 11.21 11.07 -18.12
CA CYS A 483 10.64 11.61 -19.36
C CYS A 483 9.13 11.35 -19.36
N GLY A 484 8.34 12.36 -18.99
CA GLY A 484 6.94 12.41 -19.36
C GLY A 484 6.88 12.75 -20.84
N ARG A 485 7.03 11.75 -21.72
CA ARG A 485 6.56 11.92 -23.10
C ARG A 485 5.04 12.04 -23.02
N HIS A 486 4.53 13.26 -23.00
CA HIS A 486 3.17 13.50 -23.47
C HIS A 486 3.20 13.21 -24.97
N ARG A 487 2.63 12.06 -25.34
CA ARG A 487 2.30 11.72 -26.72
C ARG A 487 0.94 12.29 -27.06
#